data_AF-A0A9P1ILA9-F1
#
_entry.id   AF-A0A9P1ILA9-F1
#
_cell.length_a   1.000
_cell.length_b   1.000
_cell.length_c   1.000
_cell.angle_alpha   90.00
_cell.angle_beta   90.00
_cell.angle_gamma   90.00
#
_symmetry.space_group_name_H-M   'P 1'
#
loop_
_entity.id
_entity.type
_entity.pdbx_description
1 polymer ?
#
loop_
_entity_poly.entity_id
_entity_poly.type
_entity_poly.pdbx_seq_one_letter_code
_entity_poly.pdbx_strand_id
1 'polypeptide(L)'
;MRKDPVKYSEFYRNYSLYFKEGVVTEQDQTVKEEVAKLLLFESSSKKAGELTSLGDYVKRMQEDQKEIYYMYANNRQLAESSPYYEVIKSQNKEVLFLYDPADEVVFLGLGQFAMKNLVPVEKWAQEEAGNEDKTAGDQKEFRDTDKKELLDWMKQTLGSVKVAEISGNHRASDHPIMVTVLDMGAARHFLRTGEIKDMEHLVYFKPHVHVNLTHPLIKSLYKMRRNDKETAEILAEQIYDNALITAGLIKDTSRMVGRLNKLLTNLAGNKSTSTILTP
;
A
#
# COMPACT_ATOMS: atom_id res chain seq x y z
N MET A 1 -15.24 -0.74 33.98
CA MET A 1 -13.98 -1.06 33.26
C MET A 1 -13.57 0.02 32.27
N ARG A 2 -14.43 0.50 31.36
CA ARG A 2 -14.08 1.59 30.42
C ARG A 2 -13.53 2.90 31.02
N LYS A 3 -13.89 3.22 32.27
CA LYS A 3 -13.41 4.40 33.01
C LYS A 3 -11.99 4.24 33.57
N ASP A 4 -11.41 3.04 33.49
CA ASP A 4 -10.04 2.72 33.93
C ASP A 4 -9.27 2.20 32.69
N PRO A 5 -8.54 3.09 31.97
CA PRO A 5 -7.91 2.75 30.69
C PRO A 5 -6.90 1.60 30.80
N VAL A 6 -6.19 1.50 31.92
CA VAL A 6 -5.18 0.46 32.14
C VAL A 6 -5.85 -0.91 32.27
N LYS A 7 -6.88 -1.03 33.11
CA LYS A 7 -7.63 -2.29 33.24
C LYS A 7 -8.37 -2.65 31.95
N TYR A 8 -8.87 -1.67 31.22
CA TYR A 8 -9.55 -1.91 29.96
C TYR A 8 -8.57 -2.41 28.88
N SER A 9 -7.35 -1.89 28.82
CA SER A 9 -6.32 -2.37 27.88
C SER A 9 -5.97 -3.84 28.11
N GLU A 10 -5.81 -4.26 29.37
CA GLU A 10 -5.55 -5.67 29.70
C GLU A 10 -6.74 -6.57 29.34
N PHE A 11 -7.96 -6.15 29.69
CA PHE A 11 -9.18 -6.85 29.28
C PHE A 11 -9.28 -6.95 27.76
N TYR A 12 -9.04 -5.85 27.04
CA TYR A 12 -9.09 -5.82 25.59
C TYR A 12 -8.12 -6.82 24.98
N ARG A 13 -6.87 -6.88 25.46
CA ARG A 13 -5.87 -7.84 24.96
C ARG A 13 -6.35 -9.29 25.03
N ASN A 14 -7.13 -9.65 26.04
CA ASN A 14 -7.59 -11.02 26.25
C ASN A 14 -8.90 -11.32 25.49
N TYR A 15 -9.73 -10.32 25.22
CA TYR A 15 -11.09 -10.51 24.68
C TYR A 15 -11.34 -9.82 23.32
N SER A 16 -10.34 -9.13 22.74
CA SER A 16 -10.49 -8.38 21.49
C SER A 16 -10.98 -9.25 20.35
N LEU A 17 -10.57 -10.51 20.29
CA LEU A 17 -11.01 -11.44 19.25
C LEU A 17 -12.53 -11.62 19.23
N TYR A 18 -13.17 -11.72 20.39
CA TYR A 18 -14.63 -11.87 20.48
C TYR A 18 -15.37 -10.60 20.05
N PHE A 19 -14.81 -9.42 20.34
CA PHE A 19 -15.39 -8.17 19.84
C PHE A 19 -15.27 -8.07 18.33
N LYS A 20 -14.12 -8.44 17.77
CA LYS A 20 -13.89 -8.48 16.32
C LYS A 20 -14.86 -9.45 15.64
N GLU A 21 -14.99 -10.66 16.18
CA GLU A 21 -15.96 -11.65 15.70
C GLU A 21 -17.39 -11.09 15.75
N GLY A 22 -17.79 -10.50 16.87
CA GLY A 22 -19.11 -9.88 17.02
C GLY A 22 -19.41 -8.83 15.97
N VAL A 23 -18.42 -7.99 15.60
CA VAL A 23 -18.59 -6.98 14.52
C VAL A 23 -18.78 -7.63 13.15
N VAL A 24 -18.07 -8.75 12.88
CA VAL A 24 -18.16 -9.45 11.58
C VAL A 24 -19.46 -10.26 11.46
N THR A 25 -19.89 -10.94 12.53
CA THR A 25 -21.03 -11.86 12.48
C THR A 25 -22.38 -11.16 12.60
N GLU A 26 -22.45 -10.07 13.38
CA GLU A 26 -23.67 -9.29 13.54
C GLU A 26 -24.11 -8.70 12.20
N GLN A 27 -25.42 -8.52 11.99
CA GLN A 27 -26.00 -7.93 10.79
C GLN A 27 -26.61 -6.56 11.07
N ASP A 28 -27.08 -6.31 12.30
CA ASP A 28 -27.60 -5.01 12.69
C ASP A 28 -26.47 -3.98 12.84
N GLN A 29 -26.53 -2.91 12.02
CA GLN A 29 -25.51 -1.87 12.01
C GLN A 29 -25.36 -1.15 13.36
N THR A 30 -26.45 -0.96 14.09
CA THR A 30 -26.42 -0.29 15.40
C THR A 30 -25.65 -1.15 16.40
N VAL A 31 -25.93 -2.46 16.42
CA VAL A 31 -25.25 -3.40 17.31
C VAL A 31 -23.77 -3.55 16.92
N LYS A 32 -23.44 -3.64 15.62
CA LYS A 32 -22.06 -3.59 15.13
C LYS A 32 -21.32 -2.38 15.67
N GLU A 33 -21.91 -1.20 15.54
CA GLU A 33 -21.29 0.05 15.99
C GLU A 33 -21.12 0.08 17.53
N GLU A 34 -22.08 -0.43 18.31
CA GLU A 34 -21.91 -0.54 19.77
C GLU A 34 -20.72 -1.43 20.15
N VAL A 35 -20.56 -2.58 19.49
CA VAL A 35 -19.40 -3.47 19.70
C VAL A 35 -18.13 -2.81 19.19
N ALA A 36 -18.17 -2.14 18.03
CA ALA A 36 -17.00 -1.47 17.44
C ALA A 36 -16.46 -0.35 18.33
N LYS A 37 -17.29 0.31 19.16
CA LYS A 37 -16.80 1.28 20.16
C LYS A 37 -15.79 0.66 21.12
N LEU A 38 -15.84 -0.66 21.35
CA LEU A 38 -14.96 -1.39 22.26
C LEU A 38 -13.57 -1.65 21.66
N LEU A 39 -13.44 -1.52 20.34
CA LEU A 39 -12.19 -1.77 19.64
C LEU A 39 -11.18 -0.65 19.89
N LEU A 40 -9.91 -1.04 19.98
CA LEU A 40 -8.77 -0.19 20.23
C LEU A 40 -7.69 -0.40 19.17
N PHE A 41 -7.11 0.70 18.69
CA PHE A 41 -6.12 0.74 17.63
C PHE A 41 -5.02 1.75 17.94
N GLU A 42 -3.85 1.58 17.35
CA GLU A 42 -2.90 2.70 17.28
C GLU A 42 -3.36 3.74 16.25
N SER A 43 -2.90 4.96 16.44
CA SER A 43 -3.19 6.07 15.53
C SER A 43 -1.95 6.90 15.28
N SER A 44 -1.85 7.42 14.06
CA SER A 44 -0.86 8.41 13.67
C SER A 44 -0.89 9.71 14.49
N SER A 45 -2.02 10.08 15.11
CA SER A 45 -2.11 11.25 15.99
C SER A 45 -1.65 10.98 17.43
N LYS A 46 -1.30 9.73 17.75
CA LYS A 46 -0.91 9.26 19.07
C LYS A 46 0.52 8.74 19.07
N LYS A 47 1.12 8.65 20.26
CA LYS A 47 2.46 8.05 20.43
C LYS A 47 2.42 6.55 20.18
N ALA A 48 3.57 5.97 19.84
CA ALA A 48 3.71 4.51 19.70
C ALA A 48 3.23 3.78 20.96
N GLY A 49 2.43 2.74 20.79
CA GLY A 49 1.80 1.97 21.86
C GLY A 49 0.59 2.63 22.53
N GLU A 50 0.25 3.89 22.21
CA GLU A 50 -0.95 4.53 22.75
C GLU A 50 -2.16 4.19 21.87
N LEU A 51 -3.12 3.49 22.49
CA LEU A 51 -4.33 3.05 21.81
C LEU A 51 -5.45 4.10 21.88
N THR A 52 -6.25 4.18 20.83
CA THR A 52 -7.47 4.98 20.72
C THR A 52 -8.65 4.13 20.28
N SER A 53 -9.86 4.54 20.68
CA SER A 53 -11.11 3.99 20.15
C SER A 53 -11.56 4.71 18.88
N LEU A 54 -12.47 4.09 18.11
CA LEU A 54 -13.19 4.76 17.00
C LEU A 54 -13.95 6.00 17.49
N GLY A 55 -14.57 5.93 18.68
CA GLY A 55 -15.27 7.06 19.28
C GLY A 55 -14.35 8.25 19.58
N ASP A 56 -13.13 7.98 20.03
CA ASP A 56 -12.16 9.06 20.30
C ASP A 56 -11.51 9.59 19.02
N TYR A 57 -11.36 8.75 17.98
CA TYR A 57 -10.99 9.21 16.65
C TYR A 57 -12.01 10.23 16.13
N VAL A 58 -13.31 9.90 16.20
CA VAL A 58 -14.40 10.78 15.71
C VAL A 58 -14.37 12.16 16.38
N LYS A 59 -14.02 12.24 17.67
CA LYS A 59 -13.89 13.51 18.39
C LYS A 59 -12.71 14.38 17.92
N ARG A 60 -11.70 13.79 17.29
CA ARG A 60 -10.49 14.47 16.80
C ARG A 60 -10.53 14.73 15.28
N MET A 61 -11.59 14.30 14.61
CA MET A 61 -11.77 14.57 13.18
C MET A 61 -11.80 16.08 12.92
N GLN A 62 -11.23 16.50 11.79
CA GLN A 62 -11.35 17.88 11.33
C GLN A 62 -12.81 18.21 10.99
N GLU A 63 -13.21 19.49 11.06
CA GLU A 63 -14.62 19.91 10.92
C GLU A 63 -15.30 19.39 9.64
N ASP A 64 -14.57 19.38 8.50
CA ASP A 64 -15.10 18.94 7.21
C ASP A 64 -14.84 17.45 6.88
N GLN A 65 -14.22 16.71 7.80
CA GLN A 65 -13.87 15.31 7.56
C GLN A 65 -15.12 14.40 7.63
N LYS A 66 -15.36 13.63 6.56
CA LYS A 66 -16.51 12.72 6.43
C LYS A 66 -16.16 11.24 6.57
N GLU A 67 -14.87 10.93 6.62
CA GLU A 67 -14.35 9.56 6.50
C GLU A 67 -13.38 9.26 7.65
N ILE A 68 -13.38 8.01 8.11
CA ILE A 68 -12.41 7.48 9.06
C ILE A 68 -11.35 6.74 8.25
N TYR A 69 -10.11 7.21 8.29
CA TYR A 69 -9.02 6.60 7.52
C TYR A 69 -8.30 5.54 8.34
N TYR A 70 -8.02 4.41 7.71
CA TYR A 70 -7.30 3.31 8.32
C TYR A 70 -6.34 2.65 7.32
N MET A 71 -5.32 1.99 7.83
CA MET A 71 -4.45 1.16 7.00
C MET A 71 -4.00 -0.09 7.75
N TYR A 72 -3.79 -1.17 7.00
CA TYR A 72 -3.16 -2.37 7.52
C TYR A 72 -1.64 -2.31 7.34
N ALA A 73 -0.90 -2.71 8.37
CA ALA A 73 0.54 -2.94 8.31
C ALA A 73 0.93 -3.94 9.40
N ASN A 74 2.09 -4.61 9.31
CA ASN A 74 2.47 -5.56 10.37
C ASN A 74 2.95 -4.89 11.67
N ASN A 75 3.32 -3.60 11.60
CA ASN A 75 3.72 -2.80 12.76
C ASN A 75 3.71 -1.31 12.39
N ARG A 76 3.92 -0.46 13.40
CA ARG A 76 3.93 1.00 13.25
C ARG A 76 4.99 1.50 12.27
N GLN A 77 6.21 0.97 12.33
CA GLN A 77 7.30 1.40 11.47
C GLN A 77 6.93 1.22 10.00
N LEU A 78 6.36 0.06 9.64
CA LEU A 78 5.90 -0.23 8.28
C LEU A 78 4.69 0.63 7.88
N ALA A 79 3.81 0.95 8.82
CA ALA A 79 2.69 1.86 8.56
C ALA A 79 3.18 3.27 8.23
N GLU A 80 4.09 3.80 9.06
CA GLU A 80 4.62 5.16 8.92
C GLU A 80 5.57 5.32 7.72
N SER A 81 6.24 4.25 7.29
CA SER A 81 7.07 4.22 6.08
C SER A 81 6.32 3.82 4.82
N SER A 82 4.98 3.74 4.87
CA SER A 82 4.19 3.30 3.73
C SER A 82 3.99 4.43 2.71
N PRO A 83 4.10 4.15 1.39
CA PRO A 83 3.80 5.14 0.36
C PRO A 83 2.35 5.63 0.44
N TYR A 84 1.42 4.80 0.93
CA TYR A 84 0.01 5.20 1.11
C TYR A 84 -0.13 6.21 2.25
N TYR A 85 0.60 6.00 3.35
CA TYR A 85 0.57 6.91 4.49
C TYR A 85 1.22 8.26 4.17
N GLU A 86 2.32 8.26 3.41
CA GLU A 86 2.95 9.49 2.92
C GLU A 86 1.95 10.42 2.22
N VAL A 87 1.05 9.85 1.41
CA VAL A 87 0.04 10.63 0.67
C VAL A 87 -0.87 11.38 1.63
N ILE A 88 -1.44 10.66 2.58
CA ILE A 88 -2.51 11.20 3.44
C ILE A 88 -1.96 12.05 4.57
N LYS A 89 -0.72 11.78 5.00
CA LYS A 89 0.00 12.56 5.99
C LYS A 89 0.16 14.02 5.56
N SER A 90 0.35 14.28 4.25
CA SER A 90 0.43 15.64 3.70
C SER A 90 -0.83 16.49 3.95
N GLN A 91 -1.98 15.84 4.14
CA GLN A 91 -3.28 16.47 4.38
C GLN A 91 -3.62 16.60 5.88
N ASN A 92 -2.70 16.24 6.76
CA ASN A 92 -2.87 16.29 8.21
C ASN A 92 -4.10 15.50 8.73
N LYS A 93 -4.48 14.44 8.02
CA LYS A 93 -5.60 13.56 8.37
C LYS A 93 -5.12 12.42 9.28
N GLU A 94 -5.87 12.15 10.34
CA GLU A 94 -5.57 11.04 11.25
C GLU A 94 -5.85 9.69 10.55
N VAL A 95 -4.89 8.77 10.66
CA VAL A 95 -4.99 7.37 10.19
C VAL A 95 -4.89 6.42 11.38
N LEU A 96 -5.82 5.47 11.45
CA LEU A 96 -5.77 4.30 12.34
C LEU A 96 -4.85 3.23 11.76
N PHE A 97 -3.96 2.70 12.58
CA PHE A 97 -3.05 1.62 12.20
C PHE A 97 -3.59 0.28 12.70
N LEU A 98 -3.89 -0.61 11.75
CA LEU A 98 -4.39 -1.95 12.00
C LEU A 98 -3.24 -2.94 11.86
N TYR A 99 -2.95 -3.68 12.92
CA TYR A 99 -1.83 -4.64 12.93
C TYR A 99 -2.28 -6.10 12.87
N ASP A 100 -3.54 -6.37 13.21
CA ASP A 100 -4.09 -7.72 13.15
C ASP A 100 -4.75 -7.94 11.78
N PRO A 101 -4.36 -9.00 11.05
CA PRO A 101 -5.08 -9.51 9.88
C PRO A 101 -6.61 -9.51 9.97
N ALA A 102 -7.17 -9.79 11.14
CA ALA A 102 -8.61 -9.81 11.38
C ALA A 102 -9.24 -8.41 11.34
N ASP A 103 -8.49 -7.36 11.68
CA ASP A 103 -9.00 -5.98 11.71
C ASP A 103 -9.45 -5.51 10.33
N GLU A 104 -8.78 -5.98 9.28
CA GLU A 104 -9.13 -5.67 7.89
C GLU A 104 -10.52 -6.19 7.52
N VAL A 105 -10.85 -7.41 7.93
CA VAL A 105 -12.17 -8.01 7.74
C VAL A 105 -13.22 -7.33 8.62
N VAL A 106 -12.84 -6.94 9.84
CA VAL A 106 -13.69 -6.18 10.76
C VAL A 106 -14.06 -4.83 10.17
N PHE A 107 -13.10 -4.08 9.63
CA PHE A 107 -13.36 -2.76 9.05
C PHE A 107 -14.19 -2.87 7.76
N LEU A 108 -13.94 -3.89 6.95
CA LEU A 108 -14.77 -4.18 5.77
C LEU A 108 -16.22 -4.50 6.17
N GLY A 109 -16.41 -5.36 7.18
CA GLY A 109 -17.73 -5.76 7.68
C GLY A 109 -18.47 -4.67 8.45
N LEU A 110 -17.74 -3.74 9.07
CA LEU A 110 -18.29 -2.59 9.78
C LEU A 110 -18.78 -1.50 8.81
N GLY A 111 -18.01 -1.20 7.76
CA GLY A 111 -18.34 -0.28 6.65
C GLY A 111 -18.43 1.20 7.03
N GLN A 112 -19.13 1.53 8.11
CA GLN A 112 -19.26 2.87 8.67
C GLN A 112 -19.27 2.84 10.21
N PHE A 113 -18.98 3.98 10.81
CA PHE A 113 -19.11 4.19 12.25
C PHE A 113 -19.55 5.63 12.51
N ALA A 114 -20.61 5.83 13.30
CA ALA A 114 -21.15 7.16 13.60
C ALA A 114 -21.45 7.98 12.32
N MET A 115 -22.04 7.33 11.31
CA MET A 115 -22.34 7.90 9.98
C MET A 115 -21.11 8.38 9.19
N LYS A 116 -19.90 7.92 9.55
CA LYS A 116 -18.66 8.18 8.82
C LYS A 116 -18.19 6.89 8.15
N ASN A 117 -17.92 6.93 6.85
CA ASN A 117 -17.44 5.76 6.13
C ASN A 117 -16.02 5.40 6.58
N LEU A 118 -15.75 4.11 6.73
CA LEU A 118 -14.39 3.61 6.95
C LEU A 118 -13.72 3.48 5.59
N VAL A 119 -12.62 4.21 5.38
CA VAL A 119 -11.92 4.26 4.09
C VAL A 119 -10.46 3.81 4.27
N PRO A 120 -10.02 2.76 3.55
CA PRO A 120 -8.61 2.37 3.56
C PRO A 120 -7.77 3.46 2.88
N VAL A 121 -6.61 3.80 3.46
CA VAL A 121 -5.72 4.85 2.95
C VAL A 121 -5.29 4.56 1.51
N GLU A 122 -5.17 3.29 1.11
CA GLU A 122 -4.79 2.89 -0.24
C GLU A 122 -5.82 3.32 -1.29
N LYS A 123 -7.11 3.28 -0.94
CA LYS A 123 -8.18 3.78 -1.82
C LYS A 123 -8.10 5.30 -1.96
N TRP A 124 -7.94 6.00 -0.84
CA TRP A 124 -7.80 7.45 -0.85
C TRP A 124 -6.54 7.90 -1.63
N ALA A 125 -5.41 7.22 -1.42
CA ALA A 125 -4.16 7.48 -2.12
C ALA A 125 -4.26 7.25 -3.64
N GLN A 126 -5.05 6.27 -4.08
CA GLN A 126 -5.33 6.04 -5.50
C GLN A 126 -6.10 7.22 -6.12
N GLU A 127 -7.13 7.70 -5.43
CA GLU A 127 -7.95 8.83 -5.89
C GLU A 127 -7.13 10.12 -5.98
N GLU A 128 -6.28 10.39 -4.98
CA GLU A 128 -5.37 11.54 -4.98
C GLU A 128 -4.28 11.44 -6.04
N ALA A 129 -3.67 10.27 -6.23
CA ALA A 129 -2.64 10.08 -7.25
C ALA A 129 -3.18 10.37 -8.67
N GLY A 130 -4.46 10.09 -8.92
CA GLY A 130 -5.14 10.43 -10.18
C GLY A 130 -5.38 11.94 -10.38
N ASN A 131 -5.37 12.73 -9.31
CA ASN A 131 -5.56 14.18 -9.37
C ASN A 131 -4.23 14.95 -9.48
N GLU A 132 -3.15 14.45 -8.89
CA GLU A 132 -1.85 15.15 -8.84
C GLU A 132 -1.25 15.45 -10.21
N ASP A 133 -1.39 14.54 -11.18
CA ASP A 133 -0.86 14.74 -12.54
C ASP A 133 -1.52 15.95 -13.25
N LYS A 134 -2.76 16.28 -12.87
CA LYS A 134 -3.48 17.44 -13.41
C LYS A 134 -3.02 18.76 -12.77
N THR A 135 -2.49 18.70 -11.56
CA THR A 135 -2.08 19.88 -10.77
C THR A 135 -0.59 20.21 -10.85
N ALA A 136 0.22 19.35 -11.46
CA ALA A 136 1.69 19.44 -11.44
C ALA A 136 2.30 20.67 -12.16
N GLY A 137 1.51 21.46 -12.90
CA GLY A 137 1.94 22.73 -13.50
C GLY A 137 3.31 22.68 -14.20
N ASP A 138 4.19 23.65 -13.91
CA ASP A 138 5.55 23.80 -14.46
C ASP A 138 6.62 22.92 -13.78
N GLN A 139 6.27 22.07 -12.80
CA GLN A 139 7.23 21.17 -12.11
C GLN A 139 7.45 19.84 -12.85
N LYS A 140 7.08 19.75 -14.12
CA LYS A 140 7.29 18.56 -14.95
C LYS A 140 8.75 18.45 -15.39
N GLU A 141 9.54 17.65 -14.67
CA GLU A 141 10.90 17.30 -15.11
C GLU A 141 10.89 16.38 -16.35
N PHE A 142 9.80 15.62 -16.55
CA PHE A 142 9.58 14.82 -17.76
C PHE A 142 8.70 15.58 -18.74
N ARG A 143 9.12 15.66 -20.01
CA ARG A 143 8.24 16.07 -21.10
C ARG A 143 7.12 15.04 -21.26
N ASP A 144 5.94 15.46 -21.70
CA ASP A 144 4.79 14.55 -21.87
C ASP A 144 5.11 13.36 -22.79
N THR A 145 5.96 13.56 -23.81
CA THR A 145 6.45 12.51 -24.70
C THR A 145 7.32 11.49 -23.98
N ASP A 146 8.26 11.97 -23.16
CA ASP A 146 9.23 11.14 -22.44
C ASP A 146 8.54 10.36 -21.32
N LYS A 147 7.56 11.00 -20.66
CA LYS A 147 6.65 10.36 -19.70
C LYS A 147 5.93 9.20 -20.36
N LYS A 148 5.23 9.45 -21.47
CA LYS A 148 4.47 8.41 -22.18
C LYS A 148 5.37 7.25 -22.60
N GLU A 149 6.53 7.56 -23.17
CA GLU A 149 7.52 6.56 -23.58
C GLU A 149 7.98 5.68 -22.41
N LEU A 150 8.25 6.26 -21.24
CA LEU A 150 8.61 5.52 -20.03
C LEU A 150 7.48 4.62 -19.54
N LEU A 151 6.27 5.14 -19.41
CA LEU A 151 5.12 4.39 -18.89
C LEU A 151 4.74 3.23 -19.83
N ASP A 152 4.73 3.47 -21.14
CA ASP A 152 4.45 2.43 -22.14
C ASP A 152 5.52 1.34 -22.10
N TRP A 153 6.81 1.71 -21.99
CA TRP A 153 7.90 0.76 -21.85
C TRP A 153 7.77 -0.08 -20.56
N MET A 154 7.51 0.55 -19.40
CA MET A 154 7.33 -0.17 -18.14
C MET A 154 6.13 -1.14 -18.22
N LYS A 155 5.02 -0.73 -18.83
CA LYS A 155 3.84 -1.59 -19.00
C LYS A 155 4.15 -2.80 -19.89
N GLN A 156 4.92 -2.61 -20.96
CA GLN A 156 5.37 -3.70 -21.83
C GLN A 156 6.32 -4.67 -21.10
N THR A 157 7.30 -4.14 -20.37
CA THR A 157 8.27 -4.95 -19.61
C THR A 157 7.61 -5.75 -18.50
N LEU A 158 6.69 -5.16 -17.74
CA LEU A 158 6.02 -5.84 -16.63
C LEU A 158 4.91 -6.79 -17.10
N GLY A 159 4.32 -6.52 -18.27
CA GLY A 159 3.26 -7.31 -18.86
C GLY A 159 1.86 -6.99 -18.32
N SER A 160 0.84 -7.24 -19.15
CA SER A 160 -0.56 -6.92 -18.86
C SER A 160 -1.18 -7.73 -17.71
N VAL A 161 -0.61 -8.90 -17.39
CA VAL A 161 -1.04 -9.72 -16.25
C VAL A 161 -0.70 -9.03 -14.92
N LYS A 162 0.45 -8.35 -14.86
CA LYS A 162 0.91 -7.66 -13.66
C LYS A 162 0.36 -6.23 -13.58
N VAL A 163 0.19 -5.56 -14.70
CA VAL A 163 -0.15 -4.13 -14.75
C VAL A 163 -1.36 -3.88 -15.66
N ALA A 164 -2.53 -3.67 -15.05
CA ALA A 164 -3.73 -3.29 -15.78
C ALA A 164 -3.67 -1.82 -16.21
N GLU A 165 -3.31 -0.94 -15.28
CA GLU A 165 -3.19 0.50 -15.49
C GLU A 165 -1.83 1.01 -15.00
N ILE A 166 -1.31 2.04 -15.67
CA ILE A 166 -0.08 2.70 -15.27
C ILE A 166 -0.25 4.21 -15.42
N SER A 167 0.16 4.95 -14.41
CA SER A 167 0.12 6.41 -14.39
C SER A 167 1.40 6.97 -13.79
N GLY A 168 1.66 8.25 -14.01
CA GLY A 168 2.82 8.94 -13.44
C GLY A 168 2.38 10.12 -12.59
N ASN A 169 3.03 10.31 -11.45
CA ASN A 169 2.88 11.44 -10.53
C ASN A 169 4.23 12.15 -10.30
N HIS A 170 4.19 13.29 -9.60
CA HIS A 170 5.36 14.14 -9.34
C HIS A 170 5.59 14.37 -7.83
N ARG A 171 5.21 13.41 -6.99
CA ARG A 171 5.26 13.57 -5.54
C ARG A 171 6.67 13.47 -5.00
N ALA A 172 7.02 14.32 -4.03
CA ALA A 172 8.17 14.07 -3.18
C ALA A 172 7.90 12.85 -2.28
N SER A 173 8.50 11.72 -2.61
CA SER A 173 8.33 10.44 -1.92
C SER A 173 9.63 9.63 -2.02
N ASP A 174 9.92 8.85 -0.99
CA ASP A 174 11.05 7.91 -0.98
C ASP A 174 10.79 6.65 -1.81
N HIS A 175 9.56 6.49 -2.30
CA HIS A 175 9.13 5.34 -3.06
C HIS A 175 9.15 5.62 -4.58
N PRO A 176 9.83 4.79 -5.39
CA PRO A 176 9.89 4.96 -6.83
C PRO A 176 8.53 4.71 -7.51
N ILE A 177 7.75 3.77 -6.98
CA ILE A 177 6.41 3.47 -7.44
C ILE A 177 5.51 3.11 -6.25
N MET A 178 4.21 3.20 -6.44
CA MET A 178 3.17 2.70 -5.54
C MET A 178 2.22 1.81 -6.35
N VAL A 179 1.81 0.66 -5.80
CA VAL A 179 0.83 -0.23 -6.45
C VAL A 179 -0.49 -0.14 -5.70
N THR A 180 -1.61 0.03 -6.41
CA THR A 180 -2.94 -0.12 -5.83
C THR A 180 -3.72 -1.17 -6.61
N VAL A 181 -4.64 -1.86 -5.95
CA VAL A 181 -5.58 -2.76 -6.59
C VAL A 181 -6.99 -2.39 -6.17
N LEU A 182 -7.98 -2.82 -6.94
CA LEU A 182 -9.38 -2.80 -6.53
C LEU A 182 -9.50 -3.58 -5.21
N ASP A 183 -10.02 -2.97 -4.17
CA ASP A 183 -10.17 -3.58 -2.84
C ASP A 183 -8.90 -4.30 -2.33
N MET A 184 -7.91 -3.49 -1.93
CA MET A 184 -6.66 -3.97 -1.32
C MET A 184 -6.89 -4.93 -0.15
N GLY A 185 -7.96 -4.71 0.63
CA GLY A 185 -8.27 -5.54 1.79
C GLY A 185 -8.69 -6.94 1.40
N ALA A 186 -9.60 -7.06 0.42
CA ALA A 186 -9.97 -8.36 -0.13
C ALA A 186 -8.78 -9.06 -0.79
N ALA A 187 -7.96 -8.33 -1.57
CA ALA A 187 -6.79 -8.91 -2.22
C ALA A 187 -5.79 -9.51 -1.22
N ARG A 188 -5.47 -8.78 -0.14
CA ARG A 188 -4.59 -9.29 0.93
C ARG A 188 -5.22 -10.46 1.68
N HIS A 189 -6.52 -10.42 1.94
CA HIS A 189 -7.23 -11.51 2.58
C HIS A 189 -7.11 -12.81 1.77
N PHE A 190 -7.44 -12.77 0.48
CA PHE A 190 -7.39 -13.96 -0.38
C PHE A 190 -5.98 -14.50 -0.62
N LEU A 191 -4.97 -13.63 -0.67
CA LEU A 191 -3.55 -14.05 -0.70
C LEU A 191 -3.15 -14.79 0.58
N ARG A 192 -3.63 -14.31 1.74
CA ARG A 192 -3.34 -14.91 3.04
C ARG A 192 -4.02 -16.27 3.21
N THR A 193 -5.28 -16.40 2.80
CA THR A 193 -6.04 -17.67 2.87
C THR A 193 -5.61 -18.68 1.81
N GLY A 194 -4.87 -18.25 0.78
CA GLY A 194 -4.37 -19.13 -0.28
C GLY A 194 -5.40 -19.46 -1.36
N GLU A 195 -6.52 -18.73 -1.38
CA GLU A 195 -7.48 -18.73 -2.49
C GLU A 195 -6.85 -18.11 -3.74
N ILE A 196 -5.92 -17.16 -3.54
CA ILE A 196 -5.01 -16.68 -4.58
C ILE A 196 -3.63 -17.30 -4.34
N LYS A 197 -3.22 -18.18 -5.25
CA LYS A 197 -1.91 -18.86 -5.18
C LYS A 197 -0.81 -18.11 -5.93
N ASP A 198 -1.17 -17.45 -7.02
CA ASP A 198 -0.22 -16.81 -7.93
C ASP A 198 -0.62 -15.38 -8.30
N MET A 199 0.39 -14.61 -8.71
CA MET A 199 0.28 -13.25 -9.22
C MET A 199 -0.70 -13.12 -10.39
N GLU A 200 -1.01 -14.22 -11.07
CA GLU A 200 -1.97 -14.27 -12.17
C GLU A 200 -3.41 -13.94 -11.72
N HIS A 201 -3.75 -14.15 -10.45
CA HIS A 201 -5.08 -13.75 -9.95
C HIS A 201 -5.13 -12.29 -9.48
N LEU A 202 -3.98 -11.63 -9.26
CA LEU A 202 -3.98 -10.19 -8.94
C LEU A 202 -4.54 -9.37 -10.09
N VAL A 203 -4.45 -9.86 -11.33
CA VAL A 203 -5.04 -9.20 -12.50
C VAL A 203 -6.54 -8.96 -12.33
N TYR A 204 -7.25 -9.81 -11.60
CA TYR A 204 -8.69 -9.66 -11.32
C TYR A 204 -8.98 -8.44 -10.44
N PHE A 205 -8.01 -8.01 -9.63
CA PHE A 205 -8.08 -6.79 -8.84
C PHE A 205 -7.54 -5.57 -9.60
N LYS A 206 -7.28 -5.67 -10.91
CA LYS A 206 -6.86 -4.57 -11.78
C LYS A 206 -5.72 -3.73 -11.19
N PRO A 207 -4.49 -4.27 -11.08
CA PRO A 207 -3.38 -3.55 -10.49
C PRO A 207 -3.04 -2.28 -11.27
N HIS A 208 -2.96 -1.18 -10.54
CA HIS A 208 -2.56 0.14 -11.02
C HIS A 208 -1.18 0.47 -10.45
N VAL A 209 -0.21 0.68 -11.33
CA VAL A 209 1.14 1.16 -10.96
C VAL A 209 1.21 2.68 -11.09
N HIS A 210 1.46 3.36 -9.98
CA HIS A 210 1.69 4.80 -9.91
C HIS A 210 3.19 5.06 -9.87
N VAL A 211 3.74 5.64 -10.93
CA VAL A 211 5.19 5.88 -11.08
C VAL A 211 5.55 7.29 -10.62
N ASN A 212 6.51 7.42 -9.68
CA ASN A 212 7.02 8.71 -9.26
C ASN A 212 8.09 9.22 -10.23
N LEU A 213 7.73 10.16 -11.09
CA LEU A 213 8.60 10.71 -12.13
C LEU A 213 9.73 11.59 -11.57
N THR A 214 9.61 12.07 -10.33
CA THR A 214 10.67 12.85 -9.68
C THR A 214 11.73 11.97 -9.02
N HIS A 215 11.42 10.70 -8.80
CA HIS A 215 12.29 9.79 -8.04
C HIS A 215 13.60 9.49 -8.80
N PRO A 216 14.78 9.62 -8.16
CA PRO A 216 16.08 9.42 -8.82
C PRO A 216 16.24 8.05 -9.49
N LEU A 217 15.68 7.00 -8.90
CA LEU A 217 15.71 5.66 -9.47
C LEU A 217 14.92 5.57 -10.78
N ILE A 218 13.77 6.24 -10.89
CA ILE A 218 12.94 6.26 -12.11
C ILE A 218 13.63 7.05 -13.21
N LYS A 219 14.23 8.20 -12.88
CA LYS A 219 15.07 8.97 -13.82
C LYS A 219 16.25 8.15 -14.34
N SER A 220 16.89 7.38 -13.45
CA SER A 220 18.04 6.53 -13.81
C SER A 220 17.60 5.35 -14.69
N LEU A 221 16.48 4.72 -14.36
CA LEU A 221 15.85 3.66 -15.15
C LEU A 221 15.55 4.14 -16.58
N TYR A 222 14.95 5.33 -16.72
CA TYR A 222 14.62 5.89 -18.03
C TYR A 222 15.86 6.12 -18.92
N LYS A 223 16.97 6.60 -18.33
CA LYS A 223 18.25 6.74 -19.04
C LYS A 223 18.87 5.39 -19.37
N MET A 224 18.85 4.46 -18.41
CA MET A 224 19.50 3.15 -18.52
C MET A 224 18.87 2.29 -19.61
N ARG A 225 17.55 2.36 -19.85
CA ARG A 225 16.90 1.54 -20.89
C ARG A 225 17.50 1.72 -22.30
N ARG A 226 18.12 2.87 -22.57
CA ARG A 226 18.78 3.16 -23.87
C ARG A 226 20.19 2.59 -23.97
N ASN A 227 20.88 2.45 -22.85
CA ASN A 227 22.30 2.07 -22.79
C ASN A 227 22.50 0.60 -22.38
N ASP A 228 21.62 0.08 -21.53
CA ASP A 228 21.67 -1.27 -20.97
C ASP A 228 20.23 -1.78 -20.72
N LYS A 229 19.59 -2.23 -21.81
CA LYS A 229 18.20 -2.67 -21.81
C LYS A 229 17.96 -3.86 -20.87
N GLU A 230 18.86 -4.83 -20.85
CA GLU A 230 18.73 -6.04 -20.03
C GLU A 230 18.73 -5.69 -18.53
N THR A 231 19.70 -4.89 -18.06
CA THR A 231 19.73 -4.46 -16.66
C THR A 231 18.52 -3.58 -16.32
N ALA A 232 18.05 -2.75 -17.26
CA ALA A 232 16.85 -1.93 -17.05
C ALA A 232 15.58 -2.76 -16.88
N GLU A 233 15.41 -3.84 -17.65
CA GLU A 233 14.25 -4.73 -17.51
C GLU A 233 14.26 -5.43 -16.14
N ILE A 234 15.42 -5.96 -15.71
CA ILE A 234 15.57 -6.58 -14.39
C ILE A 234 15.30 -5.56 -13.28
N LEU A 235 15.78 -4.32 -13.43
CA LEU A 235 15.55 -3.27 -12.43
C LEU A 235 14.07 -2.86 -12.37
N ALA A 236 13.38 -2.73 -13.50
CA ALA A 236 11.95 -2.41 -13.53
C ALA A 236 11.13 -3.48 -12.82
N GLU A 237 11.42 -4.76 -13.07
CA GLU A 237 10.80 -5.86 -12.36
C GLU A 237 11.09 -5.86 -10.85
N GLN A 238 12.33 -5.53 -10.47
CA GLN A 238 12.70 -5.46 -9.05
C GLN A 238 11.99 -4.32 -8.33
N ILE A 239 11.88 -3.15 -8.98
CA ILE A 239 11.11 -2.00 -8.46
C ILE A 239 9.64 -2.38 -8.28
N TYR A 240 9.07 -3.10 -9.25
CA TYR A 240 7.70 -3.60 -9.18
C TYR A 240 7.47 -4.53 -7.98
N ASP A 241 8.29 -5.55 -7.81
CA ASP A 241 8.12 -6.49 -6.72
C ASP A 241 8.39 -5.86 -5.35
N ASN A 242 9.32 -4.90 -5.25
CA ASN A 242 9.52 -4.13 -4.02
C ASN A 242 8.23 -3.39 -3.61
N ALA A 243 7.50 -2.81 -4.57
CA ALA A 243 6.26 -2.13 -4.28
C ALA A 243 5.13 -3.11 -3.90
N LEU A 244 5.12 -4.32 -4.46
CA LEU A 244 4.19 -5.37 -4.03
C LEU A 244 4.47 -5.86 -2.61
N ILE A 245 5.75 -5.93 -2.19
CA ILE A 245 6.11 -6.20 -0.80
C ILE A 245 5.49 -5.14 0.10
N THR A 246 5.73 -3.86 -0.22
CA THR A 246 5.20 -2.74 0.57
C THR A 246 3.67 -2.72 0.59
N ALA A 247 3.02 -3.14 -0.50
CA ALA A 247 1.57 -3.28 -0.62
C ALA A 247 0.99 -4.48 0.17
N GLY A 248 1.84 -5.42 0.60
CA GLY A 248 1.41 -6.69 1.17
C GLY A 248 0.78 -7.65 0.15
N LEU A 249 1.08 -7.48 -1.15
CA LEU A 249 0.48 -8.22 -2.25
C LEU A 249 1.34 -9.36 -2.80
N ILE A 250 2.46 -9.68 -2.15
CA ILE A 250 3.35 -10.78 -2.53
C ILE A 250 3.62 -11.69 -1.34
N LYS A 251 3.49 -13.00 -1.57
CA LYS A 251 3.72 -14.03 -0.54
C LYS A 251 5.10 -14.67 -0.65
N ASP A 252 5.56 -14.93 -1.87
CA ASP A 252 6.87 -15.54 -2.14
C ASP A 252 7.84 -14.49 -2.72
N THR A 253 8.81 -14.09 -1.90
CA THR A 253 9.86 -13.13 -2.28
C THR A 253 11.16 -13.81 -2.72
N SER A 254 11.23 -15.15 -2.72
CA SER A 254 12.45 -15.91 -3.02
C SER A 254 12.96 -15.66 -4.46
N ARG A 255 12.02 -15.50 -5.41
CA ARG A 255 12.32 -15.21 -6.82
C ARG A 255 13.07 -13.88 -7.01
N MET A 256 12.89 -12.93 -6.09
CA MET A 256 13.57 -11.63 -6.12
C MET A 256 15.05 -11.75 -5.80
N VAL A 257 15.46 -12.73 -4.99
CA VAL A 257 16.86 -12.92 -4.58
C VAL A 257 17.76 -13.13 -5.80
N GLY A 258 17.32 -13.94 -6.76
CA GLY A 258 18.05 -14.18 -8.00
C GLY A 258 18.26 -12.90 -8.82
N ARG A 259 17.22 -12.07 -8.97
CA ARG A 259 17.33 -10.78 -9.67
C ARG A 259 18.18 -9.78 -8.91
N LEU A 260 18.05 -9.71 -7.59
CA LEU A 260 18.85 -8.83 -6.74
C LEU A 260 20.34 -9.20 -6.84
N ASN A 261 20.69 -10.48 -6.80
CA ASN A 261 22.06 -10.95 -7.01
C ASN A 261 22.59 -10.58 -8.40
N LYS A 262 21.76 -10.68 -9.46
CA LYS A 262 22.14 -10.24 -10.81
C LYS A 262 22.41 -8.73 -10.85
N LEU A 263 21.53 -7.91 -10.27
CA LEU A 263 21.71 -6.46 -10.20
C LEU A 263 22.99 -6.08 -9.44
N LEU A 264 23.24 -6.71 -8.29
CA LEU A 264 24.47 -6.49 -7.50
C LEU A 264 25.72 -6.93 -8.25
N THR A 265 25.67 -8.06 -8.96
CA THR A 265 26.79 -8.57 -9.78
C THR A 265 27.10 -7.62 -10.94
N ASN A 266 26.08 -7.10 -11.62
CA ASN A 266 26.24 -6.11 -12.69
C ASN A 266 26.83 -4.80 -12.16
N LEU A 267 26.40 -4.36 -10.96
CA LEU A 267 26.96 -3.19 -10.29
C LEU A 267 28.44 -3.38 -9.89
N ALA A 268 28.80 -4.58 -9.44
CA ALA A 268 30.17 -4.94 -9.08
C ALA A 268 31.12 -5.09 -10.30
N GLY A 269 30.63 -4.88 -11.53
CA GLY A 269 31.43 -4.94 -12.75
C GLY A 269 31.61 -6.33 -13.35
N ASN A 270 31.03 -7.37 -12.74
CA ASN A 270 31.10 -8.75 -13.21
C ASN A 270 29.92 -9.09 -14.11
N LYS A 271 29.65 -8.29 -15.16
CA LYS A 271 28.66 -8.69 -16.18
C LYS A 271 29.09 -10.05 -16.70
N SER A 272 28.28 -11.08 -16.43
CA SER A 272 28.54 -12.42 -16.92
C SER A 272 28.44 -12.40 -18.44
N THR A 273 29.56 -12.16 -19.10
CA THR A 273 29.72 -12.49 -20.52
C THR A 273 29.60 -14.00 -20.58
N SER A 274 28.40 -14.49 -20.86
CA SER A 274 28.17 -15.89 -21.20
C SER A 274 29.08 -16.22 -22.38
N THR A 275 30.23 -16.81 -22.09
CA THR A 275 31.15 -17.33 -23.09
C THR A 275 30.44 -18.49 -23.74
N ILE A 276 29.92 -18.26 -24.95
CA ILE A 276 29.51 -19.32 -25.86
C ILE A 276 30.77 -20.17 -26.09
N LEU A 277 30.83 -21.33 -25.45
CA LEU A 277 31.76 -22.40 -25.81
C LEU A 277 31.09 -23.21 -26.93
N THR A 278 31.35 -22.81 -28.17
CA THR A 278 31.21 -23.70 -29.33
C THR A 278 32.54 -24.39 -29.60
N PRO A 279 32.53 -25.70 -29.81
CA PRO A 279 33.22 -26.34 -30.92
C PRO A 279 32.32 -26.33 -32.17
#